data_AF-A0A942PK73-F1
#
_entry.id   AF-A0A942PK73-F1
#
_cell.length_a   1.000
_cell.length_b   1.000
_cell.length_c   1.000
_cell.angle_alpha   90.00
_cell.angle_beta   90.00
_cell.angle_gamma   90.00
#
_symmetry.space_group_name_H-M   'P 1'
#
loop_
_entity.id
_entity.type
_entity.pdbx_description
1 polymer ?
#
loop_
_entity_poly.entity_id
_entity_poly.type
_entity_poly.pdbx_seq_one_letter_code
_entity_poly.pdbx_strand_id
1 'polypeptide(L)'
;MPKAKNRMVKALRRVNKKSLNQPIIRRVSSFTYLNVTQFLGALNDNIYKLLIVYFFIQLEGIENSHKILAMTGAIFVLPFLLFSASSGTLADRFSKRNIIVLTKVFELVIMGFGILAFLYESKWGSCCILFLLATQSAVFGPSKYGILPELVETDKISKANGLMSSFTFLAIILGTFSASFLLDITGRDFIVASLFCTLIAFVGMLTSFCIEYTPPAGSSKRFNIRFLHEIYDILLFARHEPSLLAAILGSAFFLFLGAFVQLNMIPYAVQSLHLTDIQGGYLFLLTAMGIGTGSLVAGKISGKIVELGLVPLAGMGIVFSCYLMDLFSDHLAVILPLVVVLGMFGGIYQIPLDSYIQVASPNKYRGQVIAATNFLSFFGVLCASCLLYILAEIFGLGADKGFTIIGNISLIVTIAVTFQFFDYLSRFVAMVLSRLHFKIRFHGIENIPKAPAIYVCTHTAWNDTLLLLGAQRRRIRFFIEHEQEHTKWFKRFYHLLRVVQIPSIQPLQNNAQCLADIKKTLDRGSSVCIFVENENVCEELYALEQAYSIQKILKDTPYQIIPVAIEKGEKESSSPFFTRLLEKFRVPASISFGAVVCKNFPNGQLVSQ
;
A
#
# COMPACT_ATOMS: atom_id res chain seq x y z
N MET A 1 -47.41 -42.54 -19.81
CA MET A 1 -47.73 -41.31 -19.02
C MET A 1 -46.84 -40.98 -17.79
N PRO A 2 -45.98 -41.84 -17.18
CA PRO A 2 -45.25 -41.46 -15.95
C PRO A 2 -43.96 -40.64 -16.18
N LYS A 3 -43.32 -40.73 -17.36
CA LYS A 3 -42.04 -40.05 -17.65
C LYS A 3 -42.18 -38.54 -17.91
N ALA A 4 -43.34 -38.08 -18.40
CA ALA A 4 -43.60 -36.66 -18.65
C ALA A 4 -43.86 -35.87 -17.34
N LYS A 5 -44.60 -36.47 -16.39
CA LYS A 5 -44.92 -35.86 -15.08
C LYS A 5 -43.65 -35.63 -14.24
N ASN A 6 -42.70 -36.56 -14.27
CA ASN A 6 -41.43 -36.42 -13.53
C ASN A 6 -40.46 -35.39 -14.13
N ARG A 7 -40.47 -35.18 -15.46
CA ARG A 7 -39.69 -34.10 -16.09
C ARG A 7 -40.30 -32.73 -15.79
N MET A 8 -41.62 -32.62 -15.77
CA MET A 8 -42.32 -31.37 -15.45
C MET A 8 -42.15 -31.00 -13.97
N VAL A 9 -42.19 -31.96 -13.04
CA VAL A 9 -41.95 -31.73 -11.60
C VAL A 9 -40.48 -31.39 -11.31
N LYS A 10 -39.50 -31.97 -12.04
CA LYS A 10 -38.08 -31.57 -11.95
C LYS A 10 -37.81 -30.19 -12.58
N ALA A 11 -38.52 -29.83 -13.65
CA ALA A 11 -38.44 -28.50 -14.26
C ALA A 11 -39.07 -27.43 -13.35
N LEU A 12 -40.25 -27.71 -12.78
CA LEU A 12 -40.93 -26.82 -11.82
C LEU A 12 -40.15 -26.66 -10.50
N ARG A 13 -39.45 -27.70 -10.02
CA ARG A 13 -38.55 -27.60 -8.86
C ARG A 13 -37.25 -26.86 -9.14
N ARG A 14 -36.79 -26.78 -10.39
CA ARG A 14 -35.59 -26.01 -10.78
C ARG A 14 -35.89 -24.54 -11.08
N VAL A 15 -37.15 -24.17 -11.34
CA VAL A 15 -37.50 -22.83 -11.83
C VAL A 15 -38.03 -21.87 -10.75
N ASN A 16 -38.48 -22.29 -9.55
CA ASN A 16 -39.13 -21.30 -8.67
C ASN A 16 -38.99 -21.47 -7.15
N LYS A 17 -37.74 -21.47 -6.66
CA LYS A 17 -37.47 -21.08 -5.25
C LYS A 17 -36.40 -20.01 -5.06
N LYS A 18 -35.81 -19.50 -6.15
CA LYS A 18 -34.79 -18.42 -6.12
C LYS A 18 -35.22 -17.10 -6.80
N SER A 19 -36.39 -17.04 -7.43
CA SER A 19 -36.77 -15.90 -8.28
C SER A 19 -38.12 -15.25 -7.98
N LEU A 20 -38.85 -15.65 -6.93
CA LEU A 20 -40.24 -15.19 -6.74
C LEU A 20 -40.51 -14.27 -5.53
N ASN A 21 -39.48 -13.63 -4.96
CA ASN A 21 -39.67 -12.65 -3.87
C ASN A 21 -38.54 -11.61 -3.78
N GLN A 22 -37.97 -11.20 -4.91
CA GLN A 22 -37.14 -9.99 -4.90
C GLN A 22 -38.01 -8.80 -5.31
N PRO A 23 -38.22 -7.80 -4.45
CA PRO A 23 -38.95 -6.60 -4.84
C PRO A 23 -38.26 -5.99 -6.07
N ILE A 24 -39.05 -5.41 -6.96
CA ILE A 24 -38.67 -4.77 -8.24
C ILE A 24 -37.49 -3.78 -8.10
N ILE A 25 -37.18 -3.35 -6.88
CA ILE A 25 -36.07 -2.50 -6.45
C ILE A 25 -34.68 -3.16 -6.60
N ARG A 26 -34.55 -4.50 -6.72
CA ARG A 26 -33.25 -5.19 -6.75
C ARG A 26 -32.78 -5.59 -8.17
N ARG A 27 -32.66 -4.64 -9.09
CA ARG A 27 -31.96 -4.89 -10.38
C ARG A 27 -30.43 -4.96 -10.23
N VAL A 28 -29.89 -4.42 -9.14
CA VAL A 28 -28.46 -4.23 -8.91
C VAL A 28 -28.06 -4.92 -7.59
N SER A 29 -26.81 -5.41 -7.49
CA SER A 29 -26.33 -6.12 -6.30
C SER A 29 -26.28 -5.22 -5.05
N SER A 30 -26.57 -5.78 -3.88
CA SER A 30 -26.48 -5.08 -2.58
C SER A 30 -25.09 -4.46 -2.33
N PHE A 31 -24.03 -5.14 -2.79
CA PHE A 31 -22.66 -4.62 -2.73
C PHE A 31 -22.49 -3.33 -3.57
N THR A 32 -23.13 -3.24 -4.73
CA THR A 32 -23.09 -2.02 -5.55
C THR A 32 -23.80 -0.87 -4.84
N TYR A 33 -24.97 -1.11 -4.22
CA TYR A 33 -25.66 -0.08 -3.43
C TYR A 33 -24.81 0.40 -2.25
N LEU A 34 -24.15 -0.52 -1.54
CA LEU A 34 -23.18 -0.15 -0.50
C LEU A 34 -22.04 0.71 -1.07
N ASN A 35 -21.48 0.31 -2.22
CA ASN A 35 -20.37 1.03 -2.83
C ASN A 35 -20.76 2.43 -3.33
N VAL A 36 -21.98 2.61 -3.83
CA VAL A 36 -22.52 3.93 -4.18
C VAL A 36 -22.79 4.76 -2.92
N THR A 37 -23.40 4.17 -1.90
CA THR A 37 -23.69 4.83 -0.61
C THR A 37 -22.41 5.36 0.05
N GLN A 38 -21.35 4.55 0.08
CA GLN A 38 -20.07 4.94 0.68
C GLN A 38 -19.29 5.94 -0.18
N PHE A 39 -19.37 5.83 -1.52
CA PHE A 39 -18.82 6.81 -2.45
C PHE A 39 -19.44 8.19 -2.24
N LEU A 40 -20.77 8.29 -2.21
CA LEU A 40 -21.48 9.56 -2.01
C LEU A 40 -21.19 10.16 -0.63
N GLY A 41 -21.02 9.34 0.41
CA GLY A 41 -20.59 9.82 1.73
C GLY A 41 -19.21 10.43 1.72
N ALA A 42 -18.21 9.69 1.25
CA ALA A 42 -16.84 10.18 1.19
C ALA A 42 -16.70 11.42 0.28
N LEU A 43 -17.51 11.49 -0.78
CA LEU A 43 -17.61 12.65 -1.66
C LEU A 43 -18.13 13.86 -0.87
N ASN A 44 -19.27 13.71 -0.21
CA ASN A 44 -19.93 14.77 0.55
C ASN A 44 -19.05 15.28 1.71
N ASP A 45 -18.39 14.39 2.44
CA ASP A 45 -17.45 14.73 3.52
C ASP A 45 -16.35 15.70 3.04
N ASN A 46 -15.76 15.42 1.88
CA ASN A 46 -14.67 16.23 1.36
C ASN A 46 -15.18 17.53 0.74
N ILE A 47 -16.35 17.53 0.10
CA ILE A 47 -16.97 18.76 -0.40
C ILE A 47 -17.23 19.69 0.79
N TYR A 48 -18.01 19.21 1.77
CA TYR A 48 -18.49 20.04 2.87
C TYR A 48 -17.35 20.54 3.77
N LYS A 49 -16.35 19.71 4.04
CA LYS A 49 -15.14 20.12 4.79
C LYS A 49 -14.46 21.31 4.12
N LEU A 50 -14.28 21.28 2.79
CA LEU A 50 -13.65 22.40 2.08
C LEU A 50 -14.56 23.60 1.91
N LEU A 51 -15.88 23.42 1.77
CA LEU A 51 -16.82 24.54 1.80
C LEU A 51 -16.68 25.33 3.10
N ILE A 52 -16.54 24.66 4.25
CA ILE A 52 -16.27 25.33 5.53
C ILE A 52 -14.92 26.07 5.51
N VAL A 53 -13.87 25.47 4.95
CA VAL A 53 -12.57 26.15 4.80
C VAL A 53 -12.72 27.45 4.00
N TYR A 54 -13.35 27.39 2.84
CA TYR A 54 -13.56 28.56 1.99
C TYR A 54 -14.47 29.60 2.64
N PHE A 55 -15.50 29.16 3.36
CA PHE A 55 -16.39 30.04 4.10
C PHE A 55 -15.64 30.81 5.20
N PHE A 56 -14.79 30.13 5.96
CA PHE A 56 -13.95 30.79 6.96
C PHE A 56 -12.89 31.71 6.33
N ILE A 57 -12.31 31.34 5.19
CA ILE A 57 -11.39 32.22 4.44
C ILE A 57 -12.12 33.50 4.00
N GLN A 58 -13.39 33.41 3.60
CA GLN A 58 -14.20 34.57 3.26
C GLN A 58 -14.50 35.47 4.46
N LEU A 59 -14.75 34.90 5.64
CA LEU A 59 -15.08 35.66 6.84
C LEU A 59 -13.86 36.24 7.57
N GLU A 60 -12.74 35.52 7.60
CA GLU A 60 -11.55 35.86 8.40
C GLU A 60 -10.40 36.39 7.55
N GLY A 61 -10.54 36.34 6.22
CA GLY A 61 -9.50 36.72 5.28
C GLY A 61 -8.53 35.58 4.96
N ILE A 62 -7.91 35.69 3.79
CA ILE A 62 -7.00 34.67 3.25
C ILE A 62 -5.68 34.57 4.02
N GLU A 63 -5.32 35.61 4.76
CA GLU A 63 -4.15 35.66 5.64
C GLU A 63 -4.23 34.59 6.73
N ASN A 64 -5.44 34.29 7.22
CA ASN A 64 -5.70 33.28 8.25
C ASN A 64 -5.89 31.86 7.68
N SER A 65 -5.65 31.64 6.38
CA SER A 65 -5.90 30.35 5.71
C SER A 65 -5.20 29.17 6.40
N HIS A 66 -3.94 29.31 6.79
CA HIS A 66 -3.21 28.26 7.52
C HIS A 66 -3.90 27.82 8.81
N LYS A 67 -4.30 28.79 9.64
CA LYS A 67 -5.02 28.54 10.90
C LYS A 67 -6.37 27.88 10.66
N ILE A 68 -7.12 28.37 9.68
CA ILE A 68 -8.43 27.83 9.29
C ILE A 68 -8.29 26.37 8.87
N LEU A 69 -7.32 26.05 8.00
CA LEU A 69 -7.11 24.69 7.51
C LEU A 69 -6.63 23.76 8.63
N ALA A 70 -5.71 24.21 9.49
CA ALA A 70 -5.28 23.44 10.65
C ALA A 70 -6.44 23.15 11.62
N MET A 71 -7.25 24.16 11.96
CA MET A 71 -8.40 24.00 12.86
C MET A 71 -9.45 23.07 12.26
N THR A 72 -9.83 23.28 10.99
CA THR A 72 -10.81 22.46 10.28
C THR A 72 -10.34 21.01 10.16
N GLY A 73 -9.06 20.80 9.84
CA GLY A 73 -8.44 19.47 9.79
C GLY A 73 -8.51 18.74 11.14
N ALA A 74 -8.17 19.44 12.23
CA ALA A 74 -8.25 18.88 13.58
C ALA A 74 -9.68 18.51 13.99
N ILE A 75 -10.66 19.41 13.76
CA ILE A 75 -12.08 19.16 14.06
C ILE A 75 -12.61 17.95 13.28
N PHE A 76 -12.22 17.81 12.01
CA PHE A 76 -12.66 16.69 11.17
C PHE A 76 -12.09 15.34 11.63
N VAL A 77 -10.85 15.30 12.11
CA VAL A 77 -10.18 14.04 12.49
C VAL A 77 -10.54 13.58 13.89
N LEU A 78 -10.80 14.52 14.81
CA LEU A 78 -11.01 14.23 16.22
C LEU A 78 -12.09 13.17 16.49
N PRO A 79 -13.28 13.21 15.83
CA PRO A 79 -14.30 12.17 16.01
C PRO A 79 -13.83 10.76 15.61
N PHE A 80 -13.00 10.63 14.58
CA PHE A 80 -12.46 9.33 14.17
C PHE A 80 -11.57 8.73 15.28
N LEU A 81 -10.79 9.56 15.98
CA LEU A 81 -9.95 9.09 17.09
C LEU A 81 -10.78 8.76 18.34
N LEU A 82 -11.80 9.57 18.64
CA LEU A 82 -12.63 9.40 19.84
C LEU A 82 -13.64 8.25 19.73
N PHE A 83 -14.24 8.05 18.55
CA PHE A 83 -15.36 7.13 18.35
C PHE A 83 -15.02 5.87 17.53
N SER A 84 -13.78 5.69 17.04
CA SER A 84 -13.40 4.48 16.29
C SER A 84 -13.58 3.18 17.09
N ALA A 85 -13.18 3.17 18.37
CA ALA A 85 -13.41 2.00 19.24
C ALA A 85 -14.92 1.73 19.46
N SER A 86 -15.67 2.80 19.76
CA SER A 86 -17.10 2.76 20.03
C SER A 86 -17.89 2.23 18.84
N SER A 87 -17.58 2.72 17.64
CA SER A 87 -18.25 2.36 16.39
C SER A 87 -18.02 0.91 16.00
N GLY A 88 -16.83 0.34 16.24
CA GLY A 88 -16.58 -1.09 16.05
C GLY A 88 -17.48 -1.96 16.92
N THR A 89 -17.60 -1.63 18.22
CA THR A 89 -18.50 -2.39 19.13
C THR A 89 -19.97 -2.23 18.76
N LEU A 90 -20.36 -1.08 18.22
CA LEU A 90 -21.72 -0.83 17.75
C LEU A 90 -22.03 -1.69 16.52
N ALA A 91 -21.10 -1.75 15.56
CA ALA A 91 -21.21 -2.57 14.34
C ALA A 91 -21.36 -4.06 14.64
N ASP A 92 -20.77 -4.54 15.73
CA ASP A 92 -20.87 -5.93 16.16
C ASP A 92 -22.19 -6.27 16.87
N ARG A 93 -22.79 -5.30 17.58
CA ARG A 93 -24.01 -5.49 18.40
C ARG A 93 -25.29 -5.34 17.60
N PHE A 94 -25.33 -4.39 16.66
CA PHE A 94 -26.50 -4.09 15.85
C PHE A 94 -26.33 -4.59 14.40
N SER A 95 -27.42 -4.59 13.64
CA SER A 95 -27.34 -4.86 12.20
C SER A 95 -26.50 -3.79 11.52
N LYS A 96 -25.46 -4.19 10.76
CA LYS A 96 -24.56 -3.26 10.07
C LYS A 96 -25.31 -2.41 9.07
N ARG A 97 -26.29 -3.00 8.37
CA ARG A 97 -27.21 -2.23 7.49
C ARG A 97 -27.93 -1.14 8.26
N ASN A 98 -28.51 -1.44 9.42
CA ASN A 98 -29.27 -0.45 10.17
C ASN A 98 -28.39 0.72 10.62
N ILE A 99 -27.15 0.45 11.02
CA ILE A 99 -26.19 1.52 11.35
C ILE A 99 -25.91 2.36 10.11
N ILE A 100 -25.59 1.74 8.97
CA ILE A 100 -25.34 2.43 7.69
C ILE A 100 -26.52 3.34 7.30
N VAL A 101 -27.75 2.82 7.36
CA VAL A 101 -28.95 3.60 7.04
C VAL A 101 -29.12 4.76 8.02
N LEU A 102 -29.00 4.49 9.33
CA LEU A 102 -29.16 5.50 10.36
C LEU A 102 -28.13 6.63 10.22
N THR A 103 -26.86 6.29 9.99
CA THR A 103 -25.81 7.28 9.74
C THR A 103 -26.10 8.11 8.49
N LYS A 104 -26.71 7.54 7.44
CA LYS A 104 -27.08 8.30 6.23
C LYS A 104 -28.30 9.19 6.43
N VAL A 105 -29.27 8.77 7.24
CA VAL A 105 -30.36 9.65 7.67
C VAL A 105 -29.81 10.82 8.49
N PHE A 106 -28.91 10.55 9.44
CA PHE A 106 -28.24 11.62 10.19
C PHE A 106 -27.44 12.55 9.30
N GLU A 107 -26.72 12.04 8.29
CA GLU A 107 -25.99 12.87 7.33
C GLU A 107 -26.90 13.88 6.62
N LEU A 108 -28.08 13.44 6.15
CA LEU A 108 -29.05 14.34 5.52
C LEU A 108 -29.53 15.44 6.48
N VAL A 109 -29.84 15.09 7.73
CA VAL A 109 -30.26 16.05 8.76
C VAL A 109 -29.14 17.05 9.06
N ILE A 110 -27.90 16.58 9.19
CA ILE A 110 -26.72 17.40 9.42
C ILE A 110 -26.50 18.38 8.26
N MET A 111 -26.66 17.94 7.00
CA MET A 111 -26.57 18.81 5.83
C MET A 111 -27.69 19.86 5.80
N GLY A 112 -28.91 19.50 6.21
CA GLY A 112 -30.01 20.45 6.36
C GLY A 112 -29.70 21.56 7.37
N PHE A 113 -29.13 21.22 8.53
CA PHE A 113 -28.62 22.22 9.48
C PHE A 113 -27.41 22.99 8.95
N GLY A 114 -26.62 22.38 8.06
CA GLY A 114 -25.52 23.03 7.36
C GLY A 114 -25.95 24.22 6.50
N ILE A 115 -27.10 24.12 5.83
CA ILE A 115 -27.70 25.25 5.10
C ILE A 115 -27.98 26.41 6.06
N LEU A 116 -28.57 26.13 7.23
CA LEU A 116 -28.84 27.14 8.25
C LEU A 116 -27.55 27.77 8.80
N ALA A 117 -26.49 26.97 8.98
CA ALA A 117 -25.19 27.46 9.45
C ALA A 117 -24.59 28.50 8.49
N PHE A 118 -24.67 28.26 7.17
CA PHE A 118 -24.23 29.24 6.17
C PHE A 118 -25.17 30.44 6.05
N LEU A 119 -26.49 30.24 6.13
CA LEU A 119 -27.48 31.33 6.09
C LEU A 119 -27.32 32.34 7.22
N TYR A 120 -27.05 31.86 8.44
CA TYR A 120 -26.82 32.72 9.62
C TYR A 120 -25.35 33.12 9.79
N GLU A 121 -24.50 32.77 8.83
CA GLU A 121 -23.05 32.97 8.87
C GLU A 121 -22.39 32.53 10.19
N SER A 122 -22.91 31.47 10.81
CA SER A 122 -22.52 31.06 12.17
C SER A 122 -21.26 30.21 12.16
N LYS A 123 -20.13 30.78 12.60
CA LYS A 123 -18.85 30.05 12.72
C LYS A 123 -18.95 28.81 13.62
N TRP A 124 -19.54 28.97 14.80
CA TRP A 124 -19.76 27.88 15.74
C TRP A 124 -20.71 26.83 15.17
N GLY A 125 -21.76 27.26 14.47
CA GLY A 125 -22.65 26.37 13.73
C GLY A 125 -21.87 25.50 12.74
N SER A 126 -21.07 26.10 11.86
CA SER A 126 -20.27 25.39 10.87
C SER A 126 -19.28 24.40 11.50
N CYS A 127 -18.59 24.78 12.58
CA CYS A 127 -17.71 23.88 13.34
C CYS A 127 -18.48 22.69 13.95
N CYS A 128 -19.66 22.94 14.54
CA CYS A 128 -20.51 21.88 15.08
C CYS A 128 -20.97 20.92 13.98
N ILE A 129 -21.39 21.43 12.82
CA ILE A 129 -21.81 20.60 11.68
C ILE A 129 -20.65 19.75 11.15
N LEU A 130 -19.44 20.32 11.04
CA LEU A 130 -18.26 19.56 10.65
C LEU A 130 -17.94 18.41 11.61
N PHE A 131 -18.00 18.67 12.92
CA PHE A 131 -17.78 17.67 13.95
C PHE A 131 -18.84 16.56 13.90
N LEU A 132 -20.11 16.92 13.73
CA LEU A 132 -21.21 15.96 13.61
C LEU A 132 -21.09 15.11 12.34
N LEU A 133 -20.71 15.71 11.21
CA LEU A 133 -20.44 15.01 9.95
C LEU A 133 -19.30 13.99 10.13
N ALA A 134 -18.17 14.40 10.69
CA ALA A 134 -17.06 13.50 10.98
C ALA A 134 -17.42 12.39 11.99
N THR A 135 -18.28 12.68 12.98
CA THR A 135 -18.78 11.68 13.94
C THR A 135 -19.62 10.62 13.24
N GLN A 136 -20.50 11.04 12.33
CA GLN A 136 -21.30 10.15 11.51
C GLN A 136 -20.40 9.24 10.65
N SER A 137 -19.38 9.79 9.99
CA SER A 137 -18.45 9.03 9.16
C SER A 137 -17.57 8.07 9.96
N ALA A 138 -17.18 8.44 11.18
CA ALA A 138 -16.49 7.57 12.12
C ALA A 138 -17.35 6.34 12.50
N VAL A 139 -18.66 6.51 12.67
CA VAL A 139 -19.59 5.41 12.95
C VAL A 139 -19.87 4.55 11.71
N PHE A 140 -19.94 5.18 10.54
CA PHE A 140 -20.16 4.49 9.26
C PHE A 140 -18.98 3.58 8.87
N GLY A 141 -17.75 3.98 9.18
CA GLY A 141 -16.50 3.30 8.79
C GLY A 141 -16.43 1.81 9.13
N PRO A 142 -16.49 1.38 10.40
CA PRO A 142 -16.43 -0.04 10.74
C PRO A 142 -17.60 -0.84 10.17
N SER A 143 -18.79 -0.24 10.11
CA SER A 143 -19.99 -0.88 9.57
C SER A 143 -19.87 -1.17 8.07
N LYS A 144 -19.28 -0.26 7.28
CA LYS A 144 -19.11 -0.48 5.82
C LYS A 144 -18.14 -1.61 5.49
N TYR A 145 -17.07 -1.81 6.27
CA TYR A 145 -16.16 -2.94 6.05
C TYR A 145 -16.68 -4.24 6.67
N GLY A 146 -17.37 -4.15 7.80
CA GLY A 146 -17.92 -5.31 8.52
C GLY A 146 -19.07 -6.01 7.79
N ILE A 147 -19.82 -5.29 6.94
CA ILE A 147 -20.92 -5.87 6.16
C ILE A 147 -20.44 -6.62 4.89
N LEU A 148 -19.19 -6.42 4.43
CA LEU A 148 -18.69 -7.04 3.20
C LEU A 148 -18.80 -8.57 3.19
N PRO A 149 -18.33 -9.29 4.23
CA PRO A 149 -18.42 -10.75 4.28
C PRO A 149 -19.86 -11.29 4.27
N GLU A 150 -20.84 -10.45 4.61
CA GLU A 150 -22.26 -10.80 4.61
C GLU A 150 -22.93 -10.57 3.25
N LEU A 151 -22.34 -9.72 2.37
CA LEU A 151 -22.90 -9.35 1.07
C LEU A 151 -22.21 -10.03 -0.12
N VAL A 152 -20.96 -10.47 0.03
CA VAL A 152 -20.19 -11.11 -1.04
C VAL A 152 -19.64 -12.46 -0.60
N GLU A 153 -19.48 -13.36 -1.56
CA GLU A 153 -18.84 -14.67 -1.34
C GLU A 153 -17.39 -14.50 -0.85
N THR A 154 -16.92 -15.43 -0.03
CA THR A 154 -15.63 -15.34 0.69
C THR A 154 -14.43 -15.15 -0.24
N ASP A 155 -14.45 -15.77 -1.42
CA ASP A 155 -13.44 -15.66 -2.47
C ASP A 155 -13.41 -14.26 -3.13
N LYS A 156 -14.51 -13.51 -3.05
CA LYS A 156 -14.66 -12.18 -3.65
C LYS A 156 -14.44 -11.03 -2.67
N ILE A 157 -14.28 -11.29 -1.36
CA ILE A 157 -14.09 -10.25 -0.33
C ILE A 157 -12.89 -9.34 -0.65
N SER A 158 -11.75 -9.92 -1.06
CA SER A 158 -10.55 -9.12 -1.37
C SER A 158 -10.79 -8.17 -2.55
N LYS A 159 -11.43 -8.66 -3.62
CA LYS A 159 -11.79 -7.85 -4.80
C LYS A 159 -12.81 -6.76 -4.44
N ALA A 160 -13.80 -7.09 -3.61
CA ALA A 160 -14.81 -6.16 -3.12
C ALA A 160 -14.17 -5.04 -2.27
N ASN A 161 -13.25 -5.40 -1.37
CA ASN A 161 -12.51 -4.46 -0.54
C ASN A 161 -11.65 -3.52 -1.39
N GLY A 162 -10.92 -4.07 -2.36
CA GLY A 162 -10.13 -3.28 -3.31
C GLY A 162 -10.97 -2.27 -4.08
N LEU A 163 -12.12 -2.69 -4.62
CA LEU A 163 -13.05 -1.80 -5.32
C LEU A 163 -13.57 -0.71 -4.38
N MET A 164 -13.99 -1.05 -3.17
CA MET A 164 -14.53 -0.08 -2.21
C MET A 164 -13.50 0.97 -1.81
N SER A 165 -12.25 0.57 -1.58
CA SER A 165 -11.15 1.50 -1.33
C SER A 165 -10.86 2.40 -2.53
N SER A 166 -10.82 1.86 -3.76
CA SER A 166 -10.64 2.67 -4.98
C SER A 166 -11.72 3.73 -5.15
N PHE A 167 -12.99 3.38 -4.93
CA PHE A 167 -14.10 4.34 -4.97
C PHE A 167 -14.01 5.37 -3.83
N THR A 168 -13.54 4.98 -2.64
CA THR A 168 -13.31 5.94 -1.54
C THR A 168 -12.29 6.99 -1.94
N PHE A 169 -11.14 6.58 -2.48
CA PHE A 169 -10.12 7.52 -2.95
C PHE A 169 -10.65 8.40 -4.07
N LEU A 170 -11.34 7.81 -5.06
CA LEU A 170 -11.97 8.59 -6.14
C LEU A 170 -12.95 9.63 -5.60
N ALA A 171 -13.75 9.28 -4.58
CA ALA A 171 -14.67 10.20 -3.92
C ALA A 171 -13.95 11.35 -3.20
N ILE A 172 -12.84 11.08 -2.50
CA ILE A 172 -12.03 12.12 -1.85
C ILE A 172 -11.49 13.12 -2.89
N ILE A 173 -11.00 12.61 -4.03
CA ILE A 173 -10.46 13.42 -5.12
C ILE A 173 -11.55 14.29 -5.74
N LEU A 174 -12.64 13.66 -6.19
CA LEU A 174 -13.75 14.36 -6.81
C LEU A 174 -14.42 15.33 -5.83
N GLY A 175 -14.50 15.00 -4.55
CA GLY A 175 -15.12 15.84 -3.53
C GLY A 175 -14.28 17.09 -3.26
N THR A 176 -12.96 16.91 -3.19
CA THR A 176 -12.03 18.05 -3.04
C THR A 176 -12.14 19.00 -4.23
N PHE A 177 -12.12 18.46 -5.45
CA PHE A 177 -12.29 19.25 -6.68
C PHE A 177 -13.67 19.93 -6.74
N SER A 178 -14.73 19.19 -6.40
CA SER A 178 -16.11 19.68 -6.51
C SER A 178 -16.37 20.86 -5.58
N ALA A 179 -15.75 20.93 -4.41
CA ALA A 179 -15.86 22.09 -3.53
C ALA A 179 -15.37 23.38 -4.21
N SER A 180 -14.15 23.36 -4.75
CA SER A 180 -13.57 24.49 -5.47
C SER A 180 -14.38 24.84 -6.72
N PHE A 181 -14.75 23.82 -7.51
CA PHE A 181 -15.52 24.00 -8.75
C PHE A 181 -16.92 24.59 -8.49
N LEU A 182 -17.63 24.12 -7.46
CA LEU A 182 -18.96 24.64 -7.11
C LEU A 182 -18.90 26.12 -6.74
N LEU A 183 -17.91 26.53 -5.93
CA LEU A 183 -17.75 27.93 -5.54
C LEU A 183 -17.32 28.82 -6.71
N ASP A 184 -16.55 28.28 -7.65
CA ASP A 184 -16.13 28.97 -8.87
C ASP A 184 -17.34 29.31 -9.76
N ILE A 185 -18.19 28.31 -10.06
CA ILE A 185 -19.35 28.49 -10.95
C ILE A 185 -20.51 29.24 -10.29
N THR A 186 -20.65 29.17 -8.97
CA THR A 186 -21.74 29.84 -8.24
C THR A 186 -21.39 31.26 -7.79
N GLY A 187 -20.15 31.71 -7.98
CA GLY A 187 -19.69 32.99 -7.47
C GLY A 187 -19.61 33.04 -5.94
N ARG A 188 -19.15 31.93 -5.33
CA ARG A 188 -19.05 31.71 -3.88
C ARG A 188 -20.39 31.71 -3.12
N ASP A 189 -21.45 31.21 -3.75
CA ASP A 189 -22.71 30.98 -3.04
C ASP A 189 -22.67 29.68 -2.24
N PHE A 190 -22.35 29.80 -0.94
CA PHE A 190 -22.27 28.67 -0.02
C PHE A 190 -23.62 27.99 0.22
N ILE A 191 -24.74 28.70 0.04
CA ILE A 191 -26.08 28.15 0.24
C ILE A 191 -26.39 27.18 -0.89
N VAL A 192 -26.13 27.59 -2.15
CA VAL A 192 -26.29 26.72 -3.33
C VAL A 192 -25.36 25.52 -3.25
N ALA A 193 -24.10 25.72 -2.83
CA ALA A 193 -23.17 24.62 -2.64
C ALA A 193 -23.63 23.65 -1.53
N SER A 194 -24.18 24.15 -0.43
CA SER A 194 -24.74 23.34 0.66
C SER A 194 -26.02 22.59 0.25
N LEU A 195 -26.86 23.19 -0.60
CA LEU A 195 -28.01 22.50 -1.20
C LEU A 195 -27.57 21.32 -2.07
N PHE A 196 -26.48 21.48 -2.82
CA PHE A 196 -25.89 20.39 -3.60
C PHE A 196 -25.38 19.25 -2.70
N CYS A 197 -24.70 19.56 -1.58
CA CYS A 197 -24.33 18.58 -0.56
C CYS A 197 -25.54 17.85 0.02
N THR A 198 -26.62 18.59 0.31
CA THR A 198 -27.88 18.03 0.82
C THR A 198 -28.51 17.07 -0.18
N LEU A 199 -28.46 17.39 -1.48
CA LEU A 199 -28.92 16.49 -2.55
C LEU A 199 -28.07 15.21 -2.62
N ILE A 200 -26.74 15.32 -2.51
CA ILE A 200 -25.85 14.15 -2.46
C ILE A 200 -26.19 13.27 -1.26
N ALA A 201 -26.37 13.87 -0.07
CA ALA A 201 -26.74 13.14 1.15
C ALA A 201 -28.10 12.46 1.00
N PHE A 202 -29.07 13.10 0.35
CA PHE A 202 -30.38 12.52 0.06
C PHE A 202 -30.28 11.29 -0.85
N VAL A 203 -29.52 11.37 -1.95
CA VAL A 203 -29.27 10.23 -2.83
C VAL A 203 -28.49 9.12 -2.11
N GLY A 204 -27.52 9.49 -1.26
CA GLY A 204 -26.79 8.56 -0.39
C GLY A 204 -27.71 7.82 0.57
N MET A 205 -28.67 8.51 1.18
CA MET A 205 -29.70 7.93 2.03
C MET A 205 -30.62 6.98 1.25
N LEU A 206 -31.13 7.38 0.08
CA LEU A 206 -31.97 6.53 -0.75
C LEU A 206 -31.26 5.23 -1.16
N THR A 207 -29.99 5.33 -1.58
CA THR A 207 -29.19 4.16 -1.97
C THR A 207 -28.89 3.24 -0.78
N SER A 208 -28.78 3.78 0.44
CA SER A 208 -28.58 2.99 1.65
C SER A 208 -29.77 2.07 1.99
N PHE A 209 -31.00 2.50 1.71
CA PHE A 209 -32.20 1.67 1.95
C PHE A 209 -32.26 0.44 1.04
N CYS A 210 -31.65 0.51 -0.15
CA CYS A 210 -31.58 -0.59 -1.11
C CYS A 210 -30.59 -1.70 -0.70
N ILE A 211 -29.73 -1.45 0.29
CA ILE A 211 -28.81 -2.46 0.83
C ILE A 211 -29.63 -3.56 1.52
N GLU A 212 -29.23 -4.81 1.35
CA GLU A 212 -29.91 -5.95 1.96
C GLU A 212 -29.72 -6.01 3.47
N TYR A 213 -30.79 -6.37 4.20
CA TYR A 213 -30.74 -6.53 5.64
C TYR A 213 -29.83 -7.69 6.02
N THR A 214 -28.85 -7.38 6.85
CA THR A 214 -27.98 -8.39 7.44
C THR A 214 -28.26 -8.53 8.93
N PRO A 215 -28.43 -9.77 9.44
CA PRO A 215 -28.70 -9.97 10.85
C PRO A 215 -27.50 -9.52 11.71
N PRO A 216 -27.71 -9.11 12.97
CA PRO A 216 -26.62 -8.79 13.88
C PRO A 216 -25.68 -9.99 14.06
N ALA A 217 -24.37 -9.76 14.17
CA ALA A 217 -23.41 -10.84 14.40
C ALA A 217 -23.49 -11.43 15.82
N GLY A 218 -24.29 -10.83 16.72
CA GLY A 218 -24.57 -11.38 18.05
C GLY A 218 -23.42 -11.25 19.04
N SER A 219 -22.53 -10.27 18.87
CA SER A 219 -21.44 -10.05 19.83
C SER A 219 -21.94 -9.48 21.15
N SER A 220 -21.65 -10.18 22.25
CA SER A 220 -21.86 -9.73 23.62
C SER A 220 -20.68 -8.92 24.20
N LYS A 221 -19.67 -8.60 23.37
CA LYS A 221 -18.47 -7.88 23.83
C LYS A 221 -18.86 -6.53 24.44
N ARG A 222 -18.36 -6.26 25.65
CA ARG A 222 -18.50 -4.98 26.35
C ARG A 222 -17.66 -3.92 25.64
N PHE A 223 -18.10 -2.66 25.78
CA PHE A 223 -17.32 -1.51 25.37
C PHE A 223 -15.92 -1.60 25.96
N ASN A 224 -14.88 -1.65 25.12
CA ASN A 224 -13.52 -1.78 25.62
C ASN A 224 -12.86 -0.40 25.72
N ILE A 225 -12.89 0.18 26.92
CA ILE A 225 -12.20 1.44 27.25
C ILE A 225 -10.67 1.29 27.08
N ARG A 226 -10.15 0.05 27.07
CA ARG A 226 -8.73 -0.26 26.89
C ARG A 226 -8.29 -0.36 25.42
N PHE A 227 -9.04 0.19 24.47
CA PHE A 227 -8.66 0.16 23.04
C PHE A 227 -7.26 0.75 22.76
N LEU A 228 -6.87 1.81 23.46
CA LEU A 228 -5.51 2.36 23.35
C LEU A 228 -4.44 1.36 23.83
N HIS A 229 -4.76 0.56 24.86
CA HIS A 229 -3.88 -0.52 25.32
C HIS A 229 -3.80 -1.64 24.28
N GLU A 230 -4.90 -1.99 23.61
CA GLU A 230 -4.88 -2.98 22.52
C GLU A 230 -3.99 -2.53 21.35
N ILE A 231 -4.05 -1.24 20.98
CA ILE A 231 -3.14 -0.67 19.97
C ILE A 231 -1.69 -0.77 20.44
N TYR A 232 -1.42 -0.43 21.70
CA TYR A 232 -0.09 -0.53 22.28
C TYR A 232 0.45 -1.98 22.26
N ASP A 233 -0.36 -2.96 22.66
CA ASP A 233 0.01 -4.38 22.65
C ASP A 233 0.32 -4.87 21.23
N ILE A 234 -0.43 -4.39 20.24
CA ILE A 234 -0.20 -4.72 18.83
C ILE A 234 1.08 -4.09 18.31
N LEU A 235 1.40 -2.86 18.70
CA LEU A 235 2.68 -2.23 18.34
C LEU A 235 3.86 -2.93 19.01
N LEU A 236 3.69 -3.38 20.26
CA LEU A 236 4.68 -4.18 20.98
C LEU A 236 4.89 -5.54 20.31
N PHE A 237 3.82 -6.19 19.87
CA PHE A 237 3.87 -7.40 19.06
C PHE A 237 4.60 -7.16 17.73
N ALA A 238 4.23 -6.10 17.00
CA ALA A 238 4.83 -5.76 15.71
C ALA A 238 6.33 -5.44 15.84
N ARG A 239 6.80 -4.97 17.01
CA ARG A 239 8.22 -4.73 17.27
C ARG A 239 9.07 -6.00 17.15
N HIS A 240 8.52 -7.19 17.35
CA HIS A 240 9.24 -8.45 17.12
C HIS A 240 9.48 -8.75 15.64
N GLU A 241 8.76 -8.09 14.74
CA GLU A 241 8.92 -8.18 13.29
C GLU A 241 9.22 -6.77 12.74
N PRO A 242 10.49 -6.33 12.78
CA PRO A 242 10.86 -4.94 12.52
C PRO A 242 10.41 -4.40 11.16
N SER A 243 10.26 -5.25 10.15
CA SER A 243 9.77 -4.83 8.83
C SER A 243 8.27 -4.54 8.87
N LEU A 244 7.46 -5.30 9.62
CA LEU A 244 6.04 -5.00 9.83
C LEU A 244 5.85 -3.71 10.63
N LEU A 245 6.60 -3.52 11.72
CA LEU A 245 6.50 -2.26 12.48
C LEU A 245 6.85 -1.07 11.60
N ALA A 246 7.95 -1.13 10.84
CA ALA A 246 8.33 -0.07 9.93
C ALA A 246 7.29 0.16 8.82
N ALA A 247 6.61 -0.89 8.36
CA ALA A 247 5.53 -0.75 7.40
C ALA A 247 4.31 -0.03 8.00
N ILE A 248 3.91 -0.39 9.23
CA ILE A 248 2.82 0.27 9.97
C ILE A 248 3.14 1.76 10.17
N LEU A 249 4.33 2.08 10.66
CA LEU A 249 4.77 3.46 10.88
C LEU A 249 4.90 4.23 9.57
N GLY A 250 5.44 3.60 8.52
CA GLY A 250 5.55 4.19 7.18
C GLY A 250 4.19 4.53 6.57
N SER A 251 3.21 3.64 6.69
CA SER A 251 1.84 3.91 6.23
C SER A 251 1.21 5.08 6.98
N ALA A 252 1.38 5.14 8.30
CA ALA A 252 0.86 6.26 9.08
C ALA A 252 1.56 7.58 8.74
N PHE A 253 2.87 7.53 8.50
CA PHE A 253 3.65 8.68 8.03
C PHE A 253 3.18 9.18 6.67
N PHE A 254 2.84 8.29 5.73
CA PHE A 254 2.28 8.69 4.45
C PHE A 254 0.97 9.48 4.59
N LEU A 255 0.06 9.05 5.47
CA LEU A 255 -1.18 9.78 5.67
C LEU A 255 -0.94 11.14 6.35
N PHE A 256 0.02 11.22 7.29
CA PHE A 256 0.50 12.49 7.85
C PHE A 256 1.04 13.43 6.76
N LEU A 257 1.93 12.94 5.90
CA LEU A 257 2.49 13.69 4.79
C LEU A 257 1.39 14.16 3.83
N GLY A 258 0.51 13.25 3.40
CA GLY A 258 -0.59 13.56 2.48
C GLY A 258 -1.55 14.59 3.05
N ALA A 259 -1.87 14.50 4.35
CA ALA A 259 -2.67 15.48 5.06
C ALA A 259 -1.98 16.85 5.13
N PHE A 260 -0.69 16.89 5.47
CA PHE A 260 0.07 18.14 5.50
C PHE A 260 0.09 18.80 4.12
N VAL A 261 0.41 18.04 3.07
CA VAL A 261 0.38 18.54 1.69
C VAL A 261 -1.00 19.05 1.33
N GLN A 262 -2.06 18.29 1.62
CA GLN A 262 -3.44 18.72 1.35
C GLN A 262 -3.79 20.04 2.05
N LEU A 263 -3.44 20.17 3.33
CA LEU A 263 -3.74 21.37 4.10
C LEU A 263 -2.85 22.56 3.73
N ASN A 264 -1.60 22.33 3.31
CA ASN A 264 -0.69 23.40 2.93
C ASN A 264 -0.87 23.87 1.47
N MET A 265 -1.59 23.11 0.62
CA MET A 265 -1.78 23.43 -0.80
C MET A 265 -2.51 24.76 -1.05
N ILE A 266 -3.61 25.04 -0.33
CA ILE A 266 -4.35 26.30 -0.51
C ILE A 266 -3.50 27.51 -0.09
N PRO A 267 -2.92 27.55 1.12
CA PRO A 267 -2.02 28.63 1.50
C PRO A 267 -0.81 28.78 0.57
N TYR A 268 -0.23 27.67 0.11
CA TYR A 268 0.88 27.67 -0.85
C TYR A 268 0.51 28.31 -2.18
N ALA A 269 -0.67 28.00 -2.72
CA ALA A 269 -1.15 28.60 -3.97
C ALA A 269 -1.30 30.12 -3.84
N VAL A 270 -1.80 30.60 -2.70
CA VAL A 270 -2.06 32.02 -2.48
C VAL A 270 -0.78 32.79 -2.18
N GLN A 271 0.02 32.30 -1.23
CA GLN A 271 1.20 33.02 -0.73
C GLN A 271 2.37 32.97 -1.72
N SER A 272 2.60 31.81 -2.35
CA SER A 272 3.79 31.58 -3.18
C SER A 272 3.52 31.72 -4.67
N LEU A 273 2.37 31.23 -5.14
CA LEU A 273 2.03 31.27 -6.57
C LEU A 273 1.15 32.45 -6.97
N HIS A 274 0.73 33.28 -6.01
CA HIS A 274 -0.19 34.41 -6.20
C HIS A 274 -1.50 34.01 -6.91
N LEU A 275 -1.95 32.78 -6.68
CA LEU A 275 -3.22 32.25 -7.18
C LEU A 275 -4.36 32.55 -6.21
N THR A 276 -5.58 32.35 -6.69
CA THR A 276 -6.76 32.34 -5.81
C THR A 276 -6.79 31.08 -4.94
N ASP A 277 -7.47 31.15 -3.80
CA ASP A 277 -7.78 30.01 -2.93
C ASP A 277 -8.53 28.87 -3.66
N ILE A 278 -9.43 29.21 -4.60
CA ILE A 278 -10.14 28.26 -5.45
C ILE A 278 -9.15 27.50 -6.35
N GLN A 279 -8.25 28.23 -7.03
CA GLN A 279 -7.19 27.62 -7.84
C GLN A 279 -6.24 26.75 -7.00
N GLY A 280 -5.98 27.14 -5.75
CA GLY A 280 -5.24 26.32 -4.80
C GLY A 280 -5.89 24.96 -4.53
N GLY A 281 -7.22 24.90 -4.50
CA GLY A 281 -7.95 23.64 -4.40
C GLY A 281 -7.78 22.73 -5.62
N TYR A 282 -7.65 23.29 -6.83
CA TYR A 282 -7.39 22.52 -8.05
C TYR A 282 -6.00 21.87 -8.08
N LEU A 283 -4.99 22.43 -7.41
CA LEU A 283 -3.67 21.80 -7.30
C LEU A 283 -3.75 20.42 -6.65
N PHE A 284 -4.63 20.23 -5.66
CA PHE A 284 -4.79 18.91 -5.02
C PHE A 284 -5.34 17.85 -5.98
N LEU A 285 -6.18 18.23 -6.95
CA LEU A 285 -6.65 17.29 -7.99
C LEU A 285 -5.46 16.74 -8.79
N LEU A 286 -4.51 17.61 -9.16
CA LEU A 286 -3.29 17.21 -9.85
C LEU A 286 -2.43 16.27 -8.99
N THR A 287 -2.27 16.58 -7.70
CA THR A 287 -1.58 15.69 -6.75
C THR A 287 -2.23 14.32 -6.75
N ALA A 288 -3.56 14.27 -6.70
CA ALA A 288 -4.27 13.02 -6.56
C ALA A 288 -4.30 12.19 -7.85
N MET A 289 -4.30 12.84 -9.02
CA MET A 289 -4.01 12.17 -10.29
C MET A 289 -2.60 11.54 -10.26
N GLY A 290 -1.62 12.28 -9.73
CA GLY A 290 -0.29 11.77 -9.40
C GLY A 290 -0.37 10.49 -8.57
N ILE A 291 -1.04 10.53 -7.42
CA ILE A 291 -1.20 9.36 -6.54
C ILE A 291 -1.80 8.17 -7.30
N GLY A 292 -2.87 8.38 -8.07
CA GLY A 292 -3.50 7.34 -8.88
C GLY A 292 -2.54 6.69 -9.88
N THR A 293 -1.79 7.51 -10.62
CA THR A 293 -0.77 7.01 -11.57
C THR A 293 0.35 6.25 -10.86
N GLY A 294 0.86 6.77 -9.74
CA GLY A 294 1.87 6.13 -8.90
C GLY A 294 1.43 4.77 -8.37
N SER A 295 0.19 4.67 -7.88
CA SER A 295 -0.37 3.41 -7.39
C SER A 295 -0.50 2.36 -8.49
N LEU A 296 -0.87 2.75 -9.71
CA LEU A 296 -0.91 1.85 -10.87
C LEU A 296 0.50 1.37 -11.26
N VAL A 297 1.49 2.26 -11.24
CA VAL A 297 2.89 1.93 -11.51
C VAL A 297 3.43 0.96 -10.46
N ALA A 298 3.21 1.23 -9.17
CA ALA A 298 3.64 0.33 -8.10
C ALA A 298 2.95 -1.04 -8.15
N GLY A 299 1.66 -1.07 -8.49
CA GLY A 299 0.93 -2.32 -8.71
C GLY A 299 1.51 -3.14 -9.87
N LYS A 300 1.85 -2.49 -10.99
CA LYS A 300 2.49 -3.16 -12.14
C LYS A 300 3.90 -3.67 -11.81
N ILE A 301 4.71 -2.89 -11.10
CA ILE A 301 6.08 -3.28 -10.73
C ILE A 301 6.06 -4.42 -9.70
N SER A 302 5.18 -4.35 -8.70
CA SER A 302 5.05 -5.38 -7.65
C SER A 302 4.52 -6.71 -8.20
N GLY A 303 3.60 -6.67 -9.17
CA GLY A 303 3.11 -7.88 -9.84
C GLY A 303 2.46 -8.86 -8.88
N LYS A 304 3.07 -10.03 -8.67
CA LYS A 304 2.55 -11.10 -7.76
C LYS A 304 3.18 -11.08 -6.36
N ILE A 305 4.11 -10.16 -6.09
CA ILE A 305 4.88 -10.11 -4.84
C ILE A 305 4.86 -8.68 -4.30
N VAL A 306 5.02 -8.53 -2.99
CA VAL A 306 5.17 -7.21 -2.38
C VAL A 306 6.63 -6.76 -2.47
N GLU A 307 6.90 -5.74 -3.28
CA GLU A 307 8.24 -5.18 -3.51
C GLU A 307 8.49 -3.94 -2.61
N LEU A 308 8.84 -4.18 -1.35
CA LEU A 308 9.17 -3.11 -0.39
C LEU A 308 10.39 -2.25 -0.80
N GLY A 309 11.22 -2.71 -1.74
CA GLY A 309 12.37 -1.96 -2.26
C GLY A 309 11.97 -0.68 -3.01
N LEU A 310 10.70 -0.55 -3.41
CA LEU A 310 10.16 0.68 -4.00
C LEU A 310 9.99 1.81 -2.98
N VAL A 311 9.78 1.50 -1.70
CA VAL A 311 9.44 2.49 -0.67
C VAL A 311 10.58 3.49 -0.44
N PRO A 312 11.85 3.07 -0.27
CA PRO A 312 12.98 4.01 -0.16
C PRO A 312 13.15 4.92 -1.39
N LEU A 313 12.99 4.37 -2.59
CA LEU A 313 13.10 5.14 -3.84
C LEU A 313 11.99 6.20 -3.95
N ALA A 314 10.76 5.80 -3.60
CA ALA A 314 9.63 6.72 -3.56
C ALA A 314 9.80 7.80 -2.48
N GLY A 315 10.32 7.43 -1.29
CA GLY A 315 10.64 8.38 -0.23
C GLY A 315 11.64 9.45 -0.69
N MET A 316 12.70 9.04 -1.40
CA MET A 316 13.66 10.00 -1.98
C MET A 316 13.01 10.91 -3.04
N GLY A 317 12.10 10.37 -3.87
CA GLY A 317 11.33 11.15 -4.82
C GLY A 317 10.41 12.18 -4.17
N ILE A 318 9.76 11.81 -3.06
CA ILE A 318 8.96 12.73 -2.22
C ILE A 318 9.85 13.84 -1.66
N VAL A 319 10.98 13.49 -1.04
CA VAL A 319 11.91 14.45 -0.44
C VAL A 319 12.40 15.48 -1.47
N PHE A 320 12.85 14.99 -2.63
CA PHE A 320 13.31 15.87 -3.70
C PHE A 320 12.18 16.77 -4.20
N SER A 321 10.97 16.22 -4.36
CA SER A 321 9.80 17.01 -4.77
C SER A 321 9.47 18.09 -3.75
N CYS A 322 9.52 17.80 -2.44
CA CYS A 322 9.30 18.79 -1.39
C CYS A 322 10.33 19.94 -1.43
N TYR A 323 11.62 19.66 -1.60
CA TYR A 323 12.62 20.73 -1.74
C TYR A 323 12.44 21.54 -3.02
N LEU A 324 12.07 20.88 -4.13
CA LEU A 324 11.79 21.57 -5.38
C LEU A 324 10.54 22.47 -5.30
N MET A 325 9.54 22.11 -4.49
CA MET A 325 8.35 22.94 -4.25
C MET A 325 8.75 24.27 -3.60
N ASP A 326 9.65 24.26 -2.61
CA ASP A 326 10.18 25.50 -2.01
C ASP A 326 11.06 26.28 -3.01
N LEU A 327 11.99 25.59 -3.69
CA LEU A 327 12.96 26.23 -4.59
C LEU A 327 12.33 26.91 -5.80
N PHE A 328 11.27 26.33 -6.38
CA PHE A 328 10.58 26.85 -7.56
C PHE A 328 9.20 27.44 -7.22
N SER A 329 9.05 27.92 -5.99
CA SER A 329 7.78 28.41 -5.44
C SER A 329 7.14 29.54 -6.25
N ASP A 330 7.94 30.35 -6.95
CA ASP A 330 7.47 31.44 -7.82
C ASP A 330 7.13 31.01 -9.27
N HIS A 331 7.38 29.75 -9.64
CA HIS A 331 7.29 29.28 -11.03
C HIS A 331 6.17 28.26 -11.23
N LEU A 332 4.95 28.76 -11.48
CA LEU A 332 3.75 27.93 -11.71
C LEU A 332 3.94 26.80 -12.72
N ALA A 333 4.62 27.08 -13.85
CA ALA A 333 4.86 26.09 -14.91
C ALA A 333 5.70 24.88 -14.44
N VAL A 334 6.56 25.07 -13.43
CA VAL A 334 7.36 24.01 -12.81
C VAL A 334 6.57 23.29 -11.72
N ILE A 335 5.77 24.03 -10.95
CA ILE A 335 4.98 23.46 -9.84
C ILE A 335 3.89 22.52 -10.35
N LEU A 336 3.18 22.85 -11.43
CA LEU A 336 2.11 21.99 -11.96
C LEU A 336 2.54 20.54 -12.21
N PRO A 337 3.61 20.25 -12.98
CA PRO A 337 4.10 18.87 -13.13
C PRO A 337 4.72 18.34 -11.84
N LEU A 338 5.34 19.18 -11.01
CA LEU A 338 5.97 18.75 -9.77
C LEU A 338 4.98 18.21 -8.74
N VAL A 339 3.80 18.82 -8.63
CA VAL A 339 2.72 18.36 -7.74
C VAL A 339 2.19 16.98 -8.19
N VAL A 340 2.12 16.73 -9.50
CA VAL A 340 1.80 15.40 -10.05
C VAL A 340 2.90 14.39 -9.71
N VAL A 341 4.16 14.77 -9.85
CA VAL A 341 5.32 13.91 -9.53
C VAL A 341 5.37 13.59 -8.03
N LEU A 342 5.12 14.56 -7.16
CA LEU A 342 4.99 14.38 -5.71
C LEU A 342 3.90 13.35 -5.39
N GLY A 343 2.72 13.51 -6.00
CA GLY A 343 1.62 12.56 -5.88
C GLY A 343 2.00 11.16 -6.37
N MET A 344 2.67 11.06 -7.53
CA MET A 344 3.12 9.79 -8.12
C MET A 344 4.05 9.03 -7.18
N PHE A 345 5.05 9.70 -6.60
CA PHE A 345 5.91 9.05 -5.60
C PHE A 345 5.13 8.69 -4.34
N GLY A 346 4.16 9.50 -3.92
CA GLY A 346 3.23 9.14 -2.85
C GLY A 346 2.48 7.83 -3.09
N GLY A 347 1.93 7.65 -4.30
CA GLY A 347 1.27 6.41 -4.69
C GLY A 347 2.21 5.20 -4.74
N ILE A 348 3.47 5.39 -5.16
CA ILE A 348 4.49 4.33 -5.18
C ILE A 348 4.95 3.95 -3.77
N TYR A 349 4.97 4.92 -2.86
CA TYR A 349 5.33 4.72 -1.45
C TYR A 349 4.26 3.90 -0.71
N GLN A 350 2.98 4.25 -0.86
CA GLN A 350 1.90 3.69 -0.03
C GLN A 350 1.53 2.23 -0.39
N ILE A 351 1.43 1.90 -1.68
CA ILE A 351 0.91 0.58 -2.11
C ILE A 351 1.71 -0.61 -1.58
N PRO A 352 3.06 -0.63 -1.64
CA PRO A 352 3.84 -1.74 -1.09
C PRO A 352 3.70 -1.88 0.42
N LEU A 353 3.57 -0.78 1.17
CA LEU A 353 3.42 -0.79 2.62
C LEU A 353 2.10 -1.44 3.02
N ASP A 354 0.98 -0.99 2.45
CA ASP A 354 -0.34 -1.55 2.74
C ASP A 354 -0.42 -3.04 2.39
N SER A 355 0.16 -3.41 1.25
CA SER A 355 0.22 -4.80 0.80
C SER A 355 1.06 -5.66 1.76
N TYR A 356 2.18 -5.11 2.23
CA TYR A 356 3.07 -5.82 3.15
C TYR A 356 2.43 -6.00 4.53
N ILE A 357 1.81 -4.96 5.09
CA ILE A 357 1.09 -5.04 6.37
C ILE A 357 0.06 -6.17 6.30
N GLN A 358 -0.70 -6.25 5.21
CA GLN A 358 -1.68 -7.32 5.03
C GLN A 358 -1.02 -8.70 4.98
N VAL A 359 0.01 -8.89 4.16
CA VAL A 359 0.64 -10.21 3.95
C VAL A 359 1.44 -10.67 5.19
N ALA A 360 2.17 -9.78 5.84
CA ALA A 360 3.01 -10.09 7.00
C ALA A 360 2.21 -10.29 8.29
N SER A 361 1.02 -9.69 8.40
CA SER A 361 0.18 -9.85 9.59
C SER A 361 -0.35 -11.29 9.74
N PRO A 362 -0.18 -11.93 10.91
CA PRO A 362 -0.77 -13.24 11.19
C PRO A 362 -2.29 -13.23 11.07
N ASN A 363 -2.90 -14.30 10.54
CA ASN A 363 -4.35 -14.37 10.34
C ASN A 363 -5.17 -14.06 11.62
N LYS A 364 -4.67 -14.46 12.80
CA LYS A 364 -5.31 -14.21 14.09
C LYS A 364 -5.32 -12.72 14.49
N TYR A 365 -4.28 -11.96 14.12
CA TYR A 365 -4.08 -10.57 14.57
C TYR A 365 -4.24 -9.55 13.44
N ARG A 366 -4.41 -9.97 12.18
CA ARG A 366 -4.47 -9.09 11.00
C ARG A 366 -5.47 -7.94 11.14
N GLY A 367 -6.68 -8.20 11.65
CA GLY A 367 -7.67 -7.14 11.87
C GLY A 367 -7.22 -6.10 12.90
N GLN A 368 -6.56 -6.54 13.97
CA GLN A 368 -6.04 -5.64 15.02
C GLN A 368 -4.84 -4.84 14.53
N VAL A 369 -3.97 -5.44 13.71
CA VAL A 369 -2.87 -4.72 13.05
C VAL A 369 -3.41 -3.61 12.14
N ILE A 370 -4.38 -3.92 11.28
CA ILE A 370 -5.00 -2.91 10.39
C ILE A 370 -5.67 -1.79 11.21
N ALA A 371 -6.37 -2.14 12.31
CA ALA A 371 -6.98 -1.15 13.18
C ALA A 371 -5.94 -0.22 13.83
N ALA A 372 -4.83 -0.77 14.32
CA ALA A 372 -3.72 0.01 14.87
C ALA A 372 -3.08 0.91 13.81
N THR A 373 -2.88 0.42 12.58
CA THR A 373 -2.40 1.22 11.45
C THR A 373 -3.33 2.38 11.14
N ASN A 374 -4.64 2.14 11.05
CA ASN A 374 -5.62 3.18 10.77
C ASN A 374 -5.67 4.25 11.87
N PHE A 375 -5.65 3.83 13.14
CA PHE A 375 -5.61 4.75 14.27
C PHE A 375 -4.37 5.65 14.21
N LEU A 376 -3.19 5.06 14.01
CA LEU A 376 -1.95 5.82 13.90
C LEU A 376 -1.94 6.74 12.69
N SER A 377 -2.58 6.34 11.59
CA SER A 377 -2.71 7.15 10.38
C SER A 377 -3.59 8.40 10.65
N PHE A 378 -4.76 8.24 11.27
CA PHE A 378 -5.60 9.39 11.66
C PHE A 378 -4.91 10.27 12.71
N PHE A 379 -4.18 9.68 13.64
CA PHE A 379 -3.34 10.44 14.56
C PHE A 379 -2.28 11.25 13.79
N GLY A 380 -1.70 10.68 12.73
CA GLY A 380 -0.86 11.39 11.78
C GLY A 380 -1.56 12.60 11.14
N VAL A 381 -2.81 12.50 10.70
CA VAL A 381 -3.55 13.65 10.14
C VAL A 381 -3.73 14.77 11.18
N LEU A 382 -3.97 14.42 12.44
CA LEU A 382 -4.01 15.39 13.54
C LEU A 382 -2.65 16.06 13.76
N CYS A 383 -1.56 15.28 13.76
CA CYS A 383 -0.20 15.81 13.85
C CYS A 383 0.14 16.73 12.68
N ALA A 384 -0.34 16.44 11.46
CA ALA A 384 -0.14 17.29 10.30
C ALA A 384 -0.84 18.65 10.45
N SER A 385 -2.06 18.64 10.97
CA SER A 385 -2.82 19.86 11.27
C SER A 385 -2.12 20.69 12.35
N CYS A 386 -1.63 20.03 13.42
CA CYS A 386 -0.86 20.68 14.47
C CYS A 386 0.46 21.28 13.95
N LEU A 387 1.20 20.53 13.11
CA LEU A 387 2.43 20.99 12.50
C LEU A 387 2.18 22.25 11.64
N LEU A 388 1.14 22.24 10.79
CA LEU A 388 0.79 23.39 9.97
C LEU A 388 0.51 24.63 10.84
N TYR A 389 -0.28 24.48 11.91
CA TYR A 389 -0.56 25.56 12.86
C TYR A 389 0.73 26.09 13.51
N ILE A 390 1.61 25.21 13.99
CA ILE A 390 2.86 25.60 14.63
C ILE A 390 3.76 26.38 13.64
N LEU A 391 3.89 25.89 12.40
CA LEU A 391 4.75 26.53 11.40
C LEU A 391 4.23 27.91 11.01
N ALA A 392 2.92 28.03 10.77
CA ALA A 392 2.32 29.28 10.31
C ALA A 392 2.12 30.30 11.44
N GLU A 393 1.51 29.91 12.57
CA GLU A 393 1.08 30.84 13.62
C GLU A 393 2.16 31.11 14.67
N ILE A 394 2.97 30.10 15.01
CA ILE A 394 3.99 30.25 16.07
C ILE A 394 5.31 30.73 15.47
N PHE A 395 5.73 30.13 14.35
CA PHE A 395 6.98 30.49 13.69
C PHE A 395 6.83 31.54 12.57
N GLY A 396 5.61 31.83 12.11
CA GLY A 396 5.40 32.82 11.04
C GLY A 396 5.97 32.41 9.69
N LEU A 397 6.15 31.10 9.45
CA LEU A 397 6.78 30.59 8.24
C LEU A 397 5.76 30.55 7.09
N GLY A 398 6.22 30.95 5.90
CA GLY A 398 5.46 30.82 4.65
C GLY A 398 5.16 29.37 4.28
N ALA A 399 4.13 29.19 3.45
CA ALA A 399 3.71 27.87 2.99
C ALA A 399 4.79 27.12 2.18
N ASP A 400 5.65 27.84 1.46
CA ASP A 400 6.84 27.34 0.76
C ASP A 400 7.82 26.68 1.72
N LYS A 401 8.14 27.35 2.84
CA LYS A 401 9.00 26.80 3.89
C LYS A 401 8.38 25.60 4.60
N GLY A 402 7.05 25.53 4.64
CA GLY A 402 6.32 24.33 5.04
C GLY A 402 6.76 23.08 4.26
N PHE A 403 6.98 23.20 2.94
CA PHE A 403 7.48 22.10 2.10
C PHE A 403 8.92 21.69 2.44
N THR A 404 9.79 22.64 2.79
CA THR A 404 11.14 22.33 3.25
C THR A 404 11.14 21.62 4.60
N ILE A 405 10.31 22.04 5.56
CA ILE A 405 10.21 21.37 6.86
C ILE A 405 9.68 19.94 6.71
N ILE A 406 8.58 19.74 5.98
CA ILE A 406 8.06 18.38 5.75
C ILE A 406 9.03 17.54 4.91
N GLY A 407 9.80 18.16 4.01
CA GLY A 407 10.89 17.53 3.26
C GLY A 407 12.01 17.01 4.18
N ASN A 408 12.43 17.79 5.17
CA ASN A 408 13.41 17.36 6.18
C ASN A 408 12.89 16.20 7.05
N ILE A 409 11.64 16.27 7.51
CA ILE A 409 11.01 15.17 8.25
C ILE A 409 10.95 13.91 7.37
N SER A 410 10.54 14.08 6.11
CA SER A 410 10.48 12.99 5.11
C SER A 410 11.86 12.41 4.82
N LEU A 411 12.92 13.21 4.83
CA LEU A 411 14.29 12.76 4.64
C LEU A 411 14.73 11.88 5.81
N ILE A 412 14.48 12.29 7.05
CA ILE A 412 14.79 11.50 8.25
C ILE A 412 14.07 10.15 8.21
N VAL A 413 12.76 10.17 7.91
CA VAL A 413 11.97 8.95 7.81
C VAL A 413 12.43 8.08 6.65
N THR A 414 12.72 8.67 5.49
CA THR A 414 13.22 7.94 4.31
C THR A 414 14.57 7.29 4.60
N ILE A 415 15.48 7.96 5.30
CA ILE A 415 16.76 7.38 5.73
C ILE A 415 16.51 6.18 6.66
N ALA A 416 15.65 6.33 7.68
CA ALA A 416 15.32 5.25 8.60
C ALA A 416 14.69 4.03 7.89
N VAL A 417 13.72 4.28 7.01
CA VAL A 417 13.06 3.26 6.18
C VAL A 417 14.07 2.62 5.22
N THR A 418 15.01 3.37 4.66
CA THR A 418 16.07 2.86 3.78
C THR A 418 16.97 1.89 4.53
N PHE A 419 17.39 2.21 5.75
CA PHE A 419 18.18 1.28 6.57
C PHE A 419 17.38 0.02 6.92
N GLN A 420 16.09 0.17 7.24
CA GLN A 420 15.25 -0.96 7.60
C GLN A 420 14.91 -1.88 6.41
N PHE A 421 14.69 -1.29 5.24
CA PHE A 421 14.36 -1.99 4.00
C PHE A 421 15.55 -2.14 3.06
N PHE A 422 16.77 -1.99 3.56
CA PHE A 422 17.98 -2.04 2.74
C PHE A 422 18.06 -3.34 1.94
N ASP A 423 17.74 -4.47 2.57
CA ASP A 423 17.74 -5.80 1.94
C ASP A 423 16.71 -5.91 0.80
N TYR A 424 15.59 -5.18 0.89
CA TYR A 424 14.58 -5.15 -0.18
C TYR A 424 14.98 -4.20 -1.29
N LEU A 425 15.54 -3.03 -0.95
CA LEU A 425 16.03 -2.04 -1.91
C LEU A 425 17.16 -2.63 -2.75
N SER A 426 18.12 -3.26 -2.12
CA SER A 426 19.28 -3.83 -2.79
C SER A 426 18.90 -4.94 -3.76
N ARG A 427 17.99 -5.84 -3.36
CA ARG A 427 17.38 -6.84 -4.24
C ARG A 427 16.67 -6.20 -5.42
N PHE A 428 15.89 -5.15 -5.17
CA PHE A 428 15.17 -4.43 -6.22
C PHE A 428 16.14 -3.80 -7.23
N VAL A 429 17.19 -3.11 -6.76
CA VAL A 429 18.23 -2.52 -7.59
C VAL A 429 18.97 -3.60 -8.39
N ALA A 430 19.33 -4.72 -7.76
CA ALA A 430 19.96 -5.85 -8.44
C ALA A 430 19.07 -6.42 -9.54
N MET A 431 17.76 -6.58 -9.28
CA MET A 431 16.79 -7.02 -10.28
C MET A 431 16.71 -6.07 -11.47
N VAL A 432 16.66 -4.76 -11.21
CA VAL A 432 16.62 -3.73 -12.27
C VAL A 432 17.91 -3.75 -13.09
N LEU A 433 19.08 -3.72 -12.43
CA LEU A 433 20.38 -3.77 -13.09
C LEU A 433 20.54 -5.04 -13.93
N SER A 434 20.13 -6.18 -13.38
CA SER A 434 20.17 -7.47 -14.05
C SER A 434 19.30 -7.49 -15.31
N ARG A 435 18.07 -6.95 -15.26
CA ARG A 435 17.20 -6.83 -16.45
C ARG A 435 17.68 -5.79 -17.47
N LEU A 436 18.40 -4.77 -17.03
CA LEU A 436 19.00 -3.78 -17.92
C LEU A 436 20.21 -4.37 -18.66
N HIS A 437 21.06 -5.14 -17.97
CA HIS A 437 22.29 -5.72 -18.50
C HIS A 437 22.11 -7.08 -19.18
N PHE A 438 21.09 -7.86 -18.81
CA PHE A 438 20.91 -9.23 -19.29
C PHE A 438 19.51 -9.45 -19.88
N LYS A 439 19.46 -10.19 -20.98
CA LYS A 439 18.21 -10.75 -21.52
C LYS A 439 18.04 -12.15 -20.94
N ILE A 440 17.45 -12.20 -19.76
CA ILE A 440 17.36 -13.44 -18.97
C ILE A 440 16.24 -14.33 -19.52
N ARG A 441 16.56 -15.57 -19.88
CA ARG A 441 15.60 -16.65 -20.14
C ARG A 441 15.63 -17.62 -18.97
N PHE A 442 14.47 -17.87 -18.39
CA PHE A 442 14.34 -18.79 -17.27
C PHE A 442 13.79 -20.13 -17.76
N HIS A 443 14.46 -21.23 -17.40
CA HIS A 443 13.98 -22.60 -17.63
C HIS A 443 13.71 -23.29 -16.28
N GLY A 444 12.58 -23.98 -16.16
CA GLY A 444 12.23 -24.71 -14.93
C GLY A 444 11.79 -23.84 -13.75
N ILE A 445 11.21 -22.65 -13.99
CA ILE A 445 10.69 -21.76 -12.91
C ILE A 445 9.70 -22.49 -11.99
N GLU A 446 8.95 -23.45 -12.52
CA GLU A 446 7.99 -24.25 -11.76
C GLU A 446 8.62 -25.21 -10.75
N ASN A 447 9.93 -25.48 -10.85
CA ASN A 447 10.69 -26.23 -9.85
C ASN A 447 11.08 -25.38 -8.63
N ILE A 448 10.79 -24.07 -8.64
CA ILE A 448 11.08 -23.18 -7.50
C ILE A 448 10.00 -23.36 -6.43
N PRO A 449 10.31 -23.91 -5.25
CA PRO A 449 9.34 -24.20 -4.22
C PRO A 449 8.81 -22.93 -3.58
N LYS A 450 7.60 -23.05 -3.04
CA LYS A 450 6.98 -21.99 -2.22
C LYS A 450 7.53 -21.95 -0.80
N ALA A 451 8.44 -22.83 -0.41
CA ALA A 451 9.15 -22.83 0.87
C ALA A 451 10.60 -22.32 0.68
N PRO A 452 11.32 -21.91 1.75
CA PRO A 452 12.77 -21.74 1.67
C PRO A 452 13.44 -22.98 1.08
N ALA A 453 14.51 -22.77 0.34
CA ALA A 453 15.24 -23.82 -0.34
C ALA A 453 16.73 -23.52 -0.33
N ILE A 454 17.53 -24.56 -0.52
CA ILE A 454 18.96 -24.49 -0.68
C ILE A 454 19.23 -24.58 -2.19
N TYR A 455 19.75 -23.51 -2.78
CA TYR A 455 20.20 -23.48 -4.16
C TYR A 455 21.67 -23.83 -4.21
N VAL A 456 22.07 -24.69 -5.14
CA VAL A 456 23.48 -25.01 -5.39
C VAL A 456 23.80 -24.55 -6.79
N CYS A 457 24.80 -23.69 -6.95
CA CYS A 457 25.13 -23.08 -8.23
C CYS A 457 26.64 -23.07 -8.45
N THR A 458 27.06 -23.29 -9.69
CA THR A 458 28.44 -23.02 -10.12
C THR A 458 28.72 -21.53 -10.09
N HIS A 459 29.92 -21.16 -9.65
CA HIS A 459 30.36 -19.77 -9.59
C HIS A 459 31.44 -19.51 -10.65
N THR A 460 31.04 -18.93 -11.79
CA THR A 460 32.01 -18.57 -12.86
C THR A 460 32.44 -17.10 -12.79
N ALA A 461 31.55 -16.20 -12.36
CA ALA A 461 31.87 -14.78 -12.15
C ALA A 461 30.86 -14.09 -11.22
N TRP A 462 31.27 -13.00 -10.57
CA TRP A 462 30.42 -12.09 -9.76
C TRP A 462 29.04 -11.78 -10.38
N ASN A 463 29.00 -11.60 -11.72
CA ASN A 463 27.78 -11.29 -12.44
C ASN A 463 26.69 -12.38 -12.26
N ASP A 464 27.06 -13.60 -11.88
CA ASP A 464 26.17 -14.72 -11.54
C ASP A 464 25.37 -14.44 -10.27
N THR A 465 26.01 -13.82 -9.27
CA THR A 465 25.34 -13.38 -8.02
C THR A 465 24.28 -12.32 -8.32
N LEU A 466 24.56 -11.37 -9.22
CA LEU A 466 23.59 -10.36 -9.69
C LEU A 466 22.44 -10.97 -10.50
N LEU A 467 22.73 -11.96 -11.34
CA LEU A 467 21.74 -12.71 -12.11
C LEU A 467 20.80 -13.50 -11.18
N LEU A 468 21.35 -14.20 -10.18
CA LEU A 468 20.58 -14.94 -9.18
C LEU A 468 19.77 -14.01 -8.28
N LEU A 469 20.34 -12.90 -7.81
CA LEU A 469 19.63 -11.86 -7.04
C LEU A 469 18.45 -11.30 -7.82
N GLY A 470 18.61 -11.07 -9.12
CA GLY A 470 17.55 -10.56 -10.00
C GLY A 470 16.53 -11.62 -10.46
N ALA A 471 16.95 -12.88 -10.51
CA ALA A 471 16.12 -14.03 -10.88
C ALA A 471 15.15 -14.44 -9.75
N GLN A 472 15.62 -14.31 -8.51
CA GLN A 472 14.95 -14.90 -7.37
C GLN A 472 13.99 -13.94 -6.69
N ARG A 473 12.80 -14.47 -6.40
CA ARG A 473 11.66 -13.74 -5.86
C ARG A 473 11.69 -13.62 -4.33
N ARG A 474 12.60 -14.33 -3.65
CA ARG A 474 12.77 -14.36 -2.19
C ARG A 474 14.16 -13.91 -1.76
N ARG A 475 14.32 -13.61 -0.45
CA ARG A 475 15.63 -13.33 0.14
C ARG A 475 16.51 -14.57 0.00
N ILE A 476 17.66 -14.41 -0.65
CA ILE A 476 18.71 -15.43 -0.71
C ILE A 476 19.89 -14.90 0.08
N ARG A 477 20.41 -15.74 0.99
CA ARG A 477 21.76 -15.56 1.52
C ARG A 477 22.73 -16.37 0.68
N PHE A 478 23.75 -15.70 0.17
CA PHE A 478 24.82 -16.34 -0.61
C PHE A 478 25.95 -16.78 0.32
N PHE A 479 26.42 -18.00 0.09
CA PHE A 479 27.58 -18.61 0.71
C PHE A 479 28.61 -18.80 -0.41
N ILE A 480 29.65 -17.97 -0.44
CA ILE A 480 30.67 -17.92 -1.49
C ILE A 480 31.98 -18.49 -0.91
N GLU A 481 32.57 -19.46 -1.61
CA GLU A 481 33.71 -20.26 -1.14
C GLU A 481 35.05 -19.51 -1.17
N HIS A 482 35.38 -18.85 -2.29
CA HIS A 482 36.63 -18.10 -2.44
C HIS A 482 36.47 -16.97 -3.48
N GLU A 483 36.20 -15.76 -3.03
CA GLU A 483 36.35 -14.57 -3.87
C GLU A 483 37.63 -13.84 -3.46
N GLN A 484 38.72 -14.19 -4.17
CA GLN A 484 40.04 -13.57 -4.06
C GLN A 484 39.94 -12.05 -4.34
N GLU A 485 40.50 -11.26 -3.42
CA GLU A 485 40.78 -9.81 -3.54
C GLU A 485 39.79 -8.93 -4.33
N HIS A 486 38.59 -8.73 -3.78
CA HIS A 486 37.78 -7.59 -4.22
C HIS A 486 38.39 -6.25 -3.80
N THR A 487 38.29 -5.25 -4.69
CA THR A 487 38.51 -3.84 -4.35
C THR A 487 37.71 -3.45 -3.11
N LYS A 488 38.24 -2.53 -2.29
CA LYS A 488 37.57 -2.06 -1.04
C LYS A 488 36.11 -1.64 -1.27
N TRP A 489 35.78 -1.14 -2.47
CA TRP A 489 34.43 -0.79 -2.87
C TRP A 489 33.50 -2.01 -3.01
N PHE A 490 33.95 -3.09 -3.66
CA PHE A 490 33.18 -4.32 -3.80
C PHE A 490 32.95 -5.03 -2.46
N LYS A 491 33.95 -5.08 -1.58
CA LYS A 491 33.76 -5.61 -0.21
C LYS A 491 32.71 -4.83 0.58
N ARG A 492 32.70 -3.49 0.46
CA ARG A 492 31.64 -2.64 1.02
C ARG A 492 30.28 -2.92 0.40
N PHE A 493 30.22 -3.13 -0.92
CA PHE A 493 28.98 -3.47 -1.61
C PHE A 493 28.40 -4.80 -1.12
N TYR A 494 29.21 -5.86 -0.99
CA TYR A 494 28.78 -7.14 -0.41
C TYR A 494 28.27 -7.01 1.03
N HIS A 495 28.96 -6.21 1.83
CA HIS A 495 28.54 -5.94 3.20
C HIS A 495 27.22 -5.17 3.27
N LEU A 496 27.03 -4.19 2.37
CA LEU A 496 25.76 -3.49 2.16
C LEU A 496 24.66 -4.48 1.77
N LEU A 497 24.90 -5.36 0.78
CA LEU A 497 23.96 -6.42 0.38
C LEU A 497 23.68 -7.47 1.48
N ARG A 498 24.29 -7.37 2.67
CA ARG A 498 24.26 -8.35 3.77
C ARG A 498 24.57 -9.78 3.30
N VAL A 499 25.45 -9.90 2.31
CA VAL A 499 26.02 -11.19 1.93
C VAL A 499 26.96 -11.60 3.05
N VAL A 500 26.60 -12.66 3.77
CA VAL A 500 27.43 -13.22 4.83
C VAL A 500 28.53 -14.03 4.16
N GLN A 501 29.71 -13.44 4.03
CA GLN A 501 30.91 -14.15 3.59
C GLN A 501 31.41 -15.00 4.76
N ILE A 502 31.58 -16.29 4.54
CA ILE A 502 32.22 -17.19 5.50
C ILE A 502 33.69 -17.33 5.10
N PRO A 503 34.64 -17.25 6.05
CA PRO A 503 36.07 -17.13 5.75
C PRO A 503 36.72 -18.35 5.07
N SER A 504 36.01 -19.48 4.96
CA SER A 504 36.34 -20.59 4.06
C SER A 504 35.28 -21.68 4.19
N ILE A 505 34.97 -22.34 3.08
CA ILE A 505 34.48 -23.71 3.11
C ILE A 505 35.74 -24.60 3.16
N GLN A 506 36.31 -24.83 4.35
CA GLN A 506 36.81 -26.20 4.58
C GLN A 506 35.61 -27.12 4.34
N PRO A 507 35.79 -28.33 3.77
CA PRO A 507 34.69 -29.11 3.18
C PRO A 507 33.46 -28.99 4.08
N LEU A 508 32.32 -28.54 3.54
CA LEU A 508 31.04 -28.24 4.23
C LEU A 508 30.67 -29.27 5.32
N GLN A 509 31.22 -30.47 5.16
CA GLN A 509 31.33 -31.56 6.13
C GLN A 509 31.82 -31.17 7.54
N ASN A 510 32.77 -30.23 7.71
CA ASN A 510 33.48 -29.99 8.99
C ASN A 510 33.17 -28.64 9.67
N ASN A 511 32.39 -27.75 9.08
CA ASN A 511 32.12 -26.42 9.65
C ASN A 511 30.74 -26.33 10.33
N ALA A 512 30.68 -26.73 11.61
CA ALA A 512 29.44 -26.75 12.39
C ALA A 512 28.79 -25.35 12.56
N GLN A 513 29.57 -24.27 12.57
CA GLN A 513 29.04 -22.90 12.65
C GLN A 513 28.32 -22.48 11.37
N CYS A 514 28.91 -22.78 10.20
CA CYS A 514 28.28 -22.52 8.90
C CYS A 514 26.93 -23.24 8.78
N LEU A 515 26.88 -24.52 9.18
CA LEU A 515 25.67 -25.34 9.18
C LEU A 515 24.57 -24.78 10.11
N ALA A 516 24.94 -24.30 11.29
CA ALA A 516 24.01 -23.65 12.20
C ALA A 516 23.44 -22.35 11.62
N ASP A 517 24.26 -21.56 10.91
CA ASP A 517 23.82 -20.32 10.26
C ASP A 517 22.95 -20.58 9.02
N ILE A 518 23.21 -21.63 8.24
CA ILE A 518 22.33 -22.10 7.17
C ILE A 518 20.95 -22.46 7.74
N LYS A 519 20.91 -23.31 8.77
CA LYS A 519 19.66 -23.73 9.43
C LYS A 519 18.88 -22.53 9.97
N LYS A 520 19.54 -21.65 10.71
CA LYS A 520 18.96 -20.40 11.24
C LYS A 520 18.45 -19.47 10.14
N THR A 521 19.09 -19.45 8.97
CA THR A 521 18.66 -18.65 7.82
C THR A 521 17.38 -19.23 7.19
N LEU A 522 17.34 -20.55 6.98
CA LEU A 522 16.18 -21.25 6.45
C LEU A 522 14.98 -21.14 7.40
N ASP A 523 15.19 -21.30 8.70
CA ASP A 523 14.16 -21.15 9.74
C ASP A 523 13.61 -19.73 9.84
N ARG A 524 14.41 -18.72 9.47
CA ARG A 524 13.97 -17.32 9.32
C ARG A 524 13.20 -17.06 8.02
N GLY A 525 12.94 -18.09 7.22
CA GLY A 525 12.19 -18.00 5.97
C GLY A 525 13.00 -17.50 4.76
N SER A 526 14.33 -17.44 4.86
CA SER A 526 15.21 -17.01 3.77
C SER A 526 15.86 -18.22 3.09
N SER A 527 15.93 -18.22 1.77
CA SER A 527 16.63 -19.27 1.01
C SER A 527 18.14 -19.09 1.14
N VAL A 528 18.86 -20.17 0.91
CA VAL A 528 20.32 -20.20 0.94
C VAL A 528 20.81 -20.54 -0.46
N CYS A 529 21.85 -19.87 -0.94
CA CYS A 529 22.54 -20.23 -2.17
C CYS A 529 23.98 -20.58 -1.82
N ILE A 530 24.38 -21.81 -2.13
CA ILE A 530 25.73 -22.34 -1.96
C ILE A 530 26.36 -22.29 -3.34
N PHE A 531 27.46 -21.54 -3.43
CA PHE A 531 28.30 -21.58 -4.61
C PHE A 531 29.32 -22.69 -4.47
N VAL A 532 29.53 -23.40 -5.56
CA VAL A 532 30.45 -24.53 -5.63
C VAL A 532 31.42 -24.37 -6.80
N GLU A 533 32.65 -24.86 -6.64
CA GLU A 533 33.77 -24.61 -7.56
C GLU A 533 33.70 -25.49 -8.82
N ASN A 534 33.10 -26.67 -8.75
CA ASN A 534 33.17 -27.65 -9.82
C ASN A 534 32.15 -27.33 -10.91
N GLU A 535 32.56 -27.28 -12.19
CA GLU A 535 31.66 -26.97 -13.32
C GLU A 535 30.45 -27.91 -13.39
N ASN A 536 30.57 -29.10 -12.82
CA ASN A 536 29.52 -30.09 -12.74
C ASN A 536 28.72 -30.02 -11.43
N VAL A 537 27.69 -29.16 -11.42
CA VAL A 537 26.75 -28.98 -10.29
C VAL A 537 26.17 -30.31 -9.79
N CYS A 538 25.93 -31.30 -10.65
CA CYS A 538 25.26 -32.55 -10.27
C CYS A 538 26.18 -33.52 -9.51
N GLU A 539 27.47 -33.55 -9.80
CA GLU A 539 28.45 -34.35 -9.05
C GLU A 539 28.66 -33.80 -7.63
N GLU A 540 28.75 -32.48 -7.49
CA GLU A 540 28.84 -31.86 -6.18
C GLU A 540 27.54 -31.95 -5.40
N LEU A 541 26.38 -31.89 -6.06
CA LEU A 541 25.11 -32.15 -5.39
C LEU A 541 25.11 -33.53 -4.73
N TYR A 542 25.59 -34.55 -5.47
CA TYR A 542 25.71 -35.91 -4.96
C TYR A 542 26.70 -36.00 -3.78
N ALA A 543 27.85 -35.34 -3.88
CA ALA A 543 28.83 -35.26 -2.79
C ALA A 543 28.28 -34.55 -1.54
N LEU A 544 27.49 -33.49 -1.73
CA LEU A 544 26.82 -32.73 -0.67
C LEU A 544 25.68 -33.53 -0.03
N GLU A 545 24.91 -34.28 -0.81
CA GLU A 545 23.87 -35.19 -0.32
C GLU A 545 24.44 -36.37 0.48
N GLN A 546 25.67 -36.80 0.16
CA GLN A 546 26.38 -37.84 0.91
C GLN A 546 27.10 -37.31 2.17
N ALA A 547 27.28 -36.00 2.31
CA ALA A 547 27.86 -35.40 3.49
C ALA A 547 26.94 -35.56 4.71
N TYR A 548 27.42 -36.26 5.76
CA TYR A 548 26.68 -36.53 7.00
C TYR A 548 26.08 -35.27 7.65
N SER A 549 26.80 -34.16 7.57
CA SER A 549 26.46 -32.86 8.16
C SER A 549 25.28 -32.18 7.46
N ILE A 550 25.20 -32.29 6.14
CA ILE A 550 24.07 -31.77 5.34
C ILE A 550 22.87 -32.71 5.46
N GLN A 551 23.08 -34.03 5.47
CA GLN A 551 21.99 -34.98 5.76
C GLN A 551 21.34 -34.73 7.12
N LYS A 552 22.10 -34.29 8.12
CA LYS A 552 21.53 -33.93 9.43
C LYS A 552 20.62 -32.70 9.34
N ILE A 553 21.00 -31.68 8.55
CA ILE A 553 20.11 -30.53 8.27
C ILE A 553 18.89 -30.97 7.46
N LEU A 554 19.06 -31.77 6.41
CA LEU A 554 17.97 -32.24 5.54
C LEU A 554 16.99 -33.18 6.25
N LYS A 555 17.47 -33.99 7.21
CA LYS A 555 16.61 -34.83 8.07
C LYS A 555 15.84 -33.99 9.10
N ASP A 556 16.45 -32.91 9.60
CA ASP A 556 15.86 -32.02 10.61
C ASP A 556 15.00 -30.90 9.99
N THR A 557 15.05 -30.69 8.67
CA THR A 557 14.35 -29.57 8.02
C THR A 557 13.61 -30.00 6.75
N PRO A 558 12.42 -29.45 6.47
CA PRO A 558 11.61 -29.82 5.30
C PRO A 558 12.06 -29.12 3.99
N TYR A 559 13.26 -28.54 3.93
CA TYR A 559 13.68 -27.66 2.84
C TYR A 559 14.36 -28.44 1.70
N GLN A 560 14.00 -28.12 0.46
CA GLN A 560 14.50 -28.81 -0.74
C GLN A 560 15.85 -28.22 -1.20
N ILE A 561 16.72 -29.09 -1.73
CA ILE A 561 17.94 -28.69 -2.47
C ILE A 561 17.59 -28.60 -3.96
N ILE A 562 18.03 -27.52 -4.61
CA ILE A 562 17.74 -27.25 -6.02
C ILE A 562 19.05 -26.90 -6.74
N PRO A 563 19.49 -27.73 -7.72
CA PRO A 563 20.59 -27.37 -8.58
C PRO A 563 20.19 -26.20 -9.49
N VAL A 564 21.11 -25.26 -9.67
CA VAL A 564 20.96 -24.10 -10.54
C VAL A 564 22.17 -24.02 -11.47
N ALA A 565 21.92 -23.92 -12.76
CA ALA A 565 22.96 -23.63 -13.75
C ALA A 565 22.70 -22.27 -14.40
N ILE A 566 23.78 -21.51 -14.59
CA ILE A 566 23.77 -20.21 -15.25
C ILE A 566 24.64 -20.33 -16.50
N GLU A 567 24.01 -20.20 -17.66
CA GLU A 567 24.69 -20.17 -18.94
C GLU A 567 24.64 -18.73 -19.47
N LYS A 568 25.81 -18.16 -19.75
CA LYS A 568 25.89 -16.85 -20.41
C LYS A 568 26.19 -17.10 -21.89
N GLY A 569 25.37 -16.56 -22.78
CA GLY A 569 25.65 -16.57 -24.20
C GLY A 569 26.68 -15.49 -24.57
N GLU A 570 27.44 -15.73 -25.64
CA GLU A 570 28.32 -14.71 -26.22
C GLU A 570 27.51 -13.63 -26.95
N LYS A 571 28.07 -12.42 -27.05
CA LYS A 571 27.49 -11.34 -27.87
C LYS A 571 27.59 -11.75 -29.35
N GLU A 572 26.47 -12.03 -30.00
CA GLU A 572 26.43 -12.17 -31.46
C GLU A 572 26.87 -10.86 -32.12
N SER A 573 27.99 -10.91 -32.84
CA SER A 573 28.64 -9.78 -33.53
C SER A 573 27.97 -9.42 -34.87
N SER A 574 26.98 -10.19 -35.33
CA SER A 574 26.55 -10.23 -36.73
C SER A 574 25.12 -9.73 -37.02
N SER A 575 24.65 -8.64 -36.41
CA SER A 575 23.37 -7.98 -36.80
C SER A 575 23.56 -6.53 -37.33
N PRO A 576 22.74 -6.10 -38.32
CA PRO A 576 22.90 -4.83 -39.03
C PRO A 576 22.63 -3.57 -38.18
N PHE A 577 23.11 -2.43 -38.67
CA PHE A 577 23.39 -1.20 -37.91
C PHE A 577 22.25 -0.64 -37.03
N PHE A 578 20.98 -0.83 -37.40
CA PHE A 578 19.84 -0.26 -36.67
C PHE A 578 19.37 -1.10 -35.46
N THR A 579 19.62 -2.41 -35.42
CA THR A 579 19.36 -3.25 -34.22
C THR A 579 20.44 -3.09 -33.15
N ARG A 580 21.62 -2.60 -33.53
CA ARG A 580 22.78 -2.44 -32.62
C ARG A 580 22.58 -1.49 -31.44
N LEU A 581 21.69 -0.49 -31.50
CA LEU A 581 21.58 0.50 -30.42
C LEU A 581 20.81 -0.03 -29.20
N LEU A 582 19.81 -0.88 -29.43
CA LEU A 582 19.01 -1.53 -28.37
C LEU A 582 19.57 -2.92 -27.98
N GLU A 583 20.23 -3.62 -28.91
CA GLU A 583 20.89 -4.91 -28.62
C GLU A 583 22.29 -4.76 -28.00
N LYS A 584 22.94 -3.58 -28.08
CA LYS A 584 24.31 -3.35 -27.53
C LYS A 584 24.47 -3.64 -26.05
N PHE A 585 23.41 -3.47 -25.27
CA PHE A 585 23.49 -3.41 -23.81
C PHE A 585 23.06 -4.69 -23.08
N ARG A 586 22.45 -5.68 -23.77
CA ARG A 586 21.90 -6.87 -23.11
C ARG A 586 22.61 -8.15 -23.53
N VAL A 587 23.33 -8.76 -22.59
CA VAL A 587 23.95 -10.08 -22.77
C VAL A 587 22.88 -11.17 -22.58
N PRO A 588 22.72 -12.13 -23.50
CA PRO A 588 21.81 -13.26 -23.30
C PRO A 588 22.30 -14.13 -22.14
N ALA A 589 21.42 -14.46 -21.20
CA ALA A 589 21.73 -15.37 -20.10
C ALA A 589 20.56 -16.34 -19.88
N SER A 590 20.84 -17.64 -19.78
CA SER A 590 19.89 -18.69 -19.37
C SER A 590 20.12 -19.05 -17.91
N ILE A 591 19.04 -19.11 -17.14
CA ILE A 591 19.06 -19.66 -15.77
C ILE A 591 18.12 -20.85 -15.73
N SER A 592 18.66 -22.02 -15.38
CA SER A 592 17.94 -23.30 -15.33
C SER A 592 17.83 -23.79 -13.88
N PHE A 593 16.63 -24.17 -13.45
CA PHE A 593 16.36 -24.65 -12.08
C PHE A 593 15.93 -26.13 -12.06
N GLY A 594 16.52 -26.93 -11.17
CA GLY A 594 16.09 -28.30 -10.86
C GLY A 594 16.57 -29.35 -11.87
N ALA A 595 15.79 -30.42 -12.06
CA ALA A 595 16.17 -31.59 -12.88
C ALA A 595 16.55 -31.28 -14.34
N VAL A 596 16.16 -30.11 -14.86
CA VAL A 596 16.56 -29.63 -16.18
C VAL A 596 18.09 -29.43 -16.26
N VAL A 597 18.73 -29.08 -15.15
CA VAL A 597 20.19 -28.94 -15.04
C VAL A 597 20.89 -30.28 -15.26
N CYS A 598 20.41 -31.36 -14.61
CA CYS A 598 21.03 -32.68 -14.71
C CYS A 598 20.63 -33.48 -15.96
N LYS A 599 19.76 -32.96 -16.83
CA LYS A 599 19.35 -33.62 -18.10
C LYS A 599 20.25 -33.31 -19.30
N ASN A 600 21.03 -32.23 -19.26
CA ASN A 600 21.92 -31.84 -20.37
C ASN A 600 23.26 -32.59 -20.40
N PHE A 601 23.37 -33.71 -19.68
CA PHE A 601 24.56 -34.56 -19.67
C PHE A 601 24.55 -35.53 -20.87
N PRO A 602 25.59 -35.54 -21.73
CA PRO A 602 25.81 -36.64 -22.65
C PRO A 602 26.42 -37.81 -21.86
N ASN A 603 25.63 -38.87 -21.73
CA ASN A 603 25.94 -40.20 -21.16
C ASN A 603 26.06 -40.30 -19.63
N GLY A 604 25.13 -41.05 -19.04
CA GLY A 604 25.38 -41.78 -17.79
C GLY A 604 24.23 -41.77 -16.78
N GLN A 605 23.23 -42.63 -17.00
CA GLN A 605 22.30 -43.21 -16.01
C GLN A 605 22.08 -42.45 -14.68
N LEU A 606 20.95 -41.76 -14.56
CA LEU A 606 20.25 -41.65 -13.28
C LEU A 606 18.95 -42.46 -13.37
N VAL A 607 18.97 -43.55 -12.62
CA VAL A 607 17.88 -44.49 -12.42
C VAL A 607 16.68 -43.75 -11.84
N SER A 608 15.53 -43.97 -12.47
CA SER A 608 14.20 -43.62 -11.95
C SER A 608 13.96 -44.29 -10.60
N GLN A 609 13.73 -43.52 -9.54
CA GLN A 609 12.73 -43.79 -8.50
C GLN A 609 12.15 -42.48 -7.97
#